data_AF-A0A0D2PWB6-F1
#
_entry.id   AF-A0A0D2PWB6-F1
#
_cell.length_a   1.000
_cell.length_b   1.000
_cell.length_c   1.000
_cell.angle_alpha   90.00
_cell.angle_beta   90.00
_cell.angle_gamma   90.00
#
_symmetry.space_group_name_H-M   'P 1'
#
loop_
_entity.id
_entity.type
_entity.pdbx_description
1 polymer ?
#
loop_
_entity_poly.entity_id
_entity_poly.type
_entity_poly.pdbx_seq_one_letter_code
_entity_poly.pdbx_strand_id
1 'polypeptide(L)'
;MGNIETILSNSIAAVFFVAFVVPETMWYGSATTPIKLFGPTRYQWDQGYFQQEIYQRVSVGLAENQSLSEAWSKIPEKLAFYDYIGNNPAKGGWNSCWVCEQVGVTAEFYGGELNGVSYSDPATLKKYARRAQLGENFELD
;
A
#
# COMPACT_ATOMS: atom_id res chain seq x y z
N MET A 1 32.97 31.71 -26.22
CA MET A 1 33.18 30.48 -25.40
C MET A 1 34.42 30.56 -24.50
N GLY A 2 35.06 31.72 -24.29
CA GLY A 2 36.30 31.82 -23.50
C GLY A 2 36.14 32.24 -22.03
N ASN A 3 34.90 32.39 -21.51
CA ASN A 3 34.66 32.78 -20.10
C ASN A 3 34.22 31.54 -19.29
N ILE A 4 34.93 31.26 -18.20
CA ILE A 4 34.65 30.17 -17.27
C ILE A 4 33.30 30.34 -16.56
N GLU A 5 32.82 31.57 -16.35
CA GLU A 5 31.52 31.83 -15.73
C GLU A 5 30.36 31.33 -16.59
N THR A 6 30.50 31.39 -17.92
CA THR A 6 29.50 30.83 -18.85
C THR A 6 29.42 29.30 -18.72
N ILE A 7 30.56 28.64 -18.53
CA ILE A 7 30.62 27.19 -18.31
C ILE A 7 29.97 26.83 -16.97
N LEU A 8 30.26 27.61 -15.93
CA LEU A 8 29.69 27.43 -14.60
C LEU A 8 28.17 27.60 -14.60
N SER A 9 27.66 28.67 -15.21
CA SER A 9 26.22 28.95 -15.29
C SER A 9 25.46 27.84 -16.03
N ASN A 10 25.99 27.37 -17.16
CA ASN A 10 25.39 26.27 -17.91
C ASN A 10 25.41 24.95 -17.12
N SER A 11 26.50 24.68 -16.38
CA SER A 11 26.62 23.46 -15.57
C SER A 11 25.65 23.47 -14.39
N ILE A 12 25.47 24.61 -13.73
CA ILE A 12 24.49 24.76 -12.65
C ILE A 12 23.07 24.51 -13.17
N ALA A 13 22.71 25.06 -14.33
CA ALA A 13 21.41 24.82 -14.95
C ALA A 13 21.19 23.33 -15.26
N ALA A 14 22.19 22.63 -15.79
CA ALA A 14 22.12 21.20 -16.06
C ALA A 14 21.96 20.36 -14.78
N VAL A 15 22.69 20.70 -13.71
CA VAL A 15 22.56 20.01 -12.41
C VAL A 15 21.17 20.21 -11.81
N PHE A 16 20.63 21.43 -11.85
CA PHE A 16 19.27 21.67 -11.38
C PHE A 16 18.24 20.88 -12.20
N PHE A 17 18.40 20.82 -13.52
CA PHE A 17 17.52 20.02 -14.36
C PHE A 17 17.47 18.55 -13.91
N VAL A 18 18.63 17.92 -13.71
CA VAL A 18 18.68 16.53 -13.21
C VAL A 18 18.11 16.41 -11.79
N ALA A 19 18.37 17.40 -10.94
CA ALA A 19 17.87 17.43 -9.57
C ALA A 19 16.33 17.56 -9.48
N PHE A 20 15.64 18.05 -10.51
CA PHE A 20 14.18 18.03 -10.59
C PHE A 20 13.64 16.71 -11.17
N VAL A 21 14.27 16.20 -12.22
CA VAL A 21 13.80 14.97 -12.90
C VAL A 21 13.92 13.72 -12.01
N VAL A 22 15.01 13.59 -11.24
CA VAL A 22 15.25 12.39 -10.42
C VAL A 22 14.21 12.23 -9.30
N PRO A 23 13.91 13.24 -8.46
CA PRO A 23 12.85 13.11 -7.45
C PRO A 23 11.47 12.86 -8.04
N GLU A 24 11.14 13.46 -9.19
CA GLU A 24 9.86 13.22 -9.87
C GLU A 24 9.73 11.76 -10.31
N THR A 25 10.75 11.21 -10.99
CA THR A 25 10.74 9.80 -11.42
C THR A 25 10.75 8.82 -10.24
N MET A 26 11.27 9.22 -9.08
CA MET A 26 11.15 8.46 -7.84
C MET A 26 9.72 8.52 -7.28
N TRP A 27 9.10 9.70 -7.25
CA TRP A 27 7.78 9.92 -6.65
C TRP A 27 6.63 9.31 -7.46
N TYR A 28 6.68 9.45 -8.78
CA TYR A 28 5.67 8.90 -9.70
C TYR A 28 5.94 7.43 -10.07
N GLY A 29 7.18 6.98 -9.88
CA GLY A 29 7.63 5.65 -10.30
C GLY A 29 8.02 5.60 -11.77
N SER A 30 9.05 4.82 -12.07
CA SER A 30 9.58 4.60 -13.41
C SER A 30 10.25 3.23 -13.49
N ALA A 31 10.68 2.82 -14.68
CA ALA A 31 11.42 1.56 -14.84
C ALA A 31 12.74 1.52 -14.06
N THR A 32 13.33 2.68 -13.74
CA THR A 32 14.57 2.80 -12.96
C THR A 32 14.33 2.88 -11.45
N THR A 33 13.07 3.00 -11.00
CA THR A 33 12.67 3.08 -9.59
C THR A 33 11.68 1.97 -9.24
N PRO A 34 12.11 0.68 -9.30
CA PRO A 34 11.21 -0.45 -9.10
C PRO A 34 10.73 -0.57 -7.64
N ILE A 35 9.44 -0.88 -7.46
CA ILE A 35 8.79 -1.00 -6.16
C ILE A 35 9.38 -2.06 -5.23
N LYS A 36 10.10 -3.04 -5.79
CA LYS A 36 10.79 -4.08 -4.99
C LYS A 36 12.00 -3.53 -4.24
N LEU A 37 12.58 -2.43 -4.72
CA LEU A 37 13.76 -1.80 -4.13
C LEU A 37 13.39 -0.54 -3.34
N PHE A 38 12.43 0.25 -3.84
CA PHE A 38 12.10 1.56 -3.27
C PHE A 38 10.72 1.64 -2.58
N GLY A 39 9.95 0.55 -2.59
CA GLY A 39 8.58 0.53 -2.07
C GLY A 39 7.53 1.04 -3.07
N PRO A 40 6.24 0.89 -2.75
CA PRO A 40 5.15 1.33 -3.61
C PRO A 40 5.03 2.87 -3.62
N THR A 41 4.39 3.40 -4.67
CA THR A 41 4.09 4.84 -4.75
C THR A 41 2.78 5.16 -4.07
N ARG A 42 2.57 6.42 -3.66
CA ARG A 42 1.27 6.85 -3.12
C ARG A 42 0.11 6.65 -4.10
N TYR A 43 0.39 6.74 -5.40
CA TYR A 43 -0.64 6.67 -6.44
C TYR A 43 -1.21 5.27 -6.56
N GLN A 44 -0.41 4.24 -6.28
CA GLN A 44 -0.88 2.85 -6.22
C GLN A 44 -1.92 2.66 -5.11
N TRP A 45 -1.71 3.31 -3.96
CA TRP A 45 -2.67 3.32 -2.86
C TRP A 45 -3.92 4.15 -3.21
N ASP A 46 -3.73 5.38 -3.68
CA ASP A 46 -4.83 6.32 -3.96
C ASP A 46 -5.79 5.79 -5.06
N GLN A 47 -5.31 4.90 -5.94
CA GLN A 47 -6.10 4.25 -6.99
C GLN A 47 -6.54 2.81 -6.62
N GLY A 48 -6.19 2.30 -5.44
CA GLY A 48 -6.52 0.93 -5.03
C GLY A 48 -5.92 -0.14 -5.95
N TYR A 49 -4.72 0.08 -6.48
CA TYR A 49 -4.09 -0.78 -7.48
C TYR A 49 -3.87 -2.22 -6.98
N PHE A 50 -3.32 -2.38 -5.77
CA PHE A 50 -3.06 -3.70 -5.19
C PHE A 50 -4.36 -4.35 -4.71
N GLN A 51 -5.23 -3.57 -4.07
CA GLN A 51 -6.58 -4.01 -3.70
C GLN A 51 -7.36 -4.60 -4.91
N GLN A 52 -7.31 -3.94 -6.07
CA GLN A 52 -7.98 -4.42 -7.29
C GLN A 52 -7.41 -5.76 -7.78
N GLU A 53 -6.09 -5.91 -7.77
CA GLU A 53 -5.42 -7.17 -8.15
C GLU A 53 -5.76 -8.31 -7.16
N ILE A 54 -5.83 -8.01 -5.85
CA ILE A 54 -6.25 -8.98 -4.83
C ILE A 54 -7.69 -9.42 -5.11
N TYR A 55 -8.63 -8.48 -5.32
CA TYR A 55 -10.01 -8.83 -5.63
C TYR A 55 -10.13 -9.64 -6.92
N GLN A 56 -9.35 -9.31 -7.95
CA GLN A 56 -9.35 -10.07 -9.19
C GLN A 56 -8.93 -11.52 -8.92
N ARG A 57 -7.83 -11.76 -8.20
CA ARG A 57 -7.36 -13.11 -7.87
C ARG A 57 -8.36 -13.90 -7.02
N VAL A 58 -8.96 -13.25 -6.02
CA VAL A 58 -9.99 -13.88 -5.19
C VAL A 58 -11.21 -14.24 -6.03
N SER A 59 -11.66 -13.35 -6.92
CA SER A 59 -12.80 -13.62 -7.81
C SER A 59 -12.55 -14.78 -8.78
N VAL A 60 -11.32 -14.91 -9.29
CA VAL A 60 -10.90 -16.05 -10.11
C VAL A 60 -10.95 -17.34 -9.30
N GLY A 61 -10.42 -17.34 -8.07
CA GLY A 61 -10.50 -18.50 -7.18
C GLY A 61 -11.94 -18.93 -6.89
N LEU A 62 -12.84 -17.97 -6.65
CA LEU A 62 -14.27 -18.24 -6.46
C LEU A 62 -14.93 -18.81 -7.72
N ALA A 63 -14.57 -18.30 -8.90
CA ALA A 63 -15.07 -18.82 -10.18
C ALA A 63 -14.60 -20.27 -10.45
N GLU A 64 -13.46 -20.66 -9.88
CA GLU A 64 -12.93 -22.03 -9.90
C GLU A 64 -13.58 -22.96 -8.85
N ASN A 65 -14.70 -22.54 -8.22
CA ASN A 65 -15.39 -23.23 -7.13
C ASN A 65 -14.56 -23.43 -5.86
N GLN A 66 -13.56 -22.56 -5.61
CA GLN A 66 -12.81 -22.59 -4.35
C GLN A 66 -13.62 -21.91 -3.26
N SER A 67 -13.42 -22.33 -2.02
CA SER A 67 -13.98 -21.63 -0.87
C SER A 67 -13.30 -20.26 -0.68
N LEU A 68 -13.96 -19.32 -0.01
CA LEU A 68 -13.39 -18.01 0.34
C LEU A 68 -12.03 -18.16 1.05
N SER A 69 -11.92 -19.08 2.01
CA SER A 69 -10.68 -19.33 2.75
C SER A 69 -9.54 -19.83 1.85
N GLU A 70 -9.85 -20.72 0.91
CA GLU A 70 -8.86 -21.21 -0.06
C GLU A 70 -8.43 -20.12 -1.04
N ALA A 71 -9.35 -19.29 -1.49
CA ALA A 71 -9.05 -18.19 -2.41
C ALA A 71 -8.15 -17.13 -1.74
N TRP A 72 -8.45 -16.77 -0.49
CA TRP A 72 -7.66 -15.81 0.29
C TRP A 72 -6.30 -16.37 0.74
N SER A 73 -6.22 -17.66 1.09
CA SER A 73 -4.93 -18.28 1.46
C SER A 73 -3.94 -18.40 0.30
N LYS A 74 -4.40 -18.33 -0.95
CA LYS A 74 -3.54 -18.30 -2.15
C LYS A 74 -2.96 -16.92 -2.46
N ILE A 75 -3.42 -15.87 -1.80
CA ILE A 75 -2.89 -14.52 -2.01
C ILE A 75 -1.48 -14.44 -1.39
N PRO A 76 -0.45 -14.04 -2.15
CA PRO A 76 0.89 -13.90 -1.61
C PRO A 76 0.91 -12.82 -0.51
N GLU A 77 1.51 -13.13 0.64
CA GLU A 77 1.67 -12.17 1.75
C GLU A 77 2.35 -10.88 1.30
N LYS A 78 3.33 -10.98 0.39
CA LYS A 78 4.00 -9.82 -0.20
C LYS A 78 3.03 -8.88 -0.95
N LEU A 79 2.02 -9.43 -1.63
CA LEU A 79 1.02 -8.64 -2.34
C LEU A 79 0.09 -7.94 -1.35
N ALA A 80 -0.38 -8.67 -0.34
CA ALA A 80 -1.16 -8.08 0.76
C ALA A 80 -0.37 -6.98 1.48
N PHE A 81 0.95 -7.16 1.66
CA PHE A 81 1.81 -6.16 2.28
C PHE A 81 1.90 -4.88 1.45
N TYR A 82 1.90 -4.97 0.11
CA TYR A 82 1.85 -3.78 -0.73
C TYR A 82 0.54 -3.00 -0.62
N ASP A 83 -0.56 -3.66 -0.22
CA ASP A 83 -1.87 -3.06 0.06
C ASP A 83 -2.03 -2.64 1.54
N TYR A 84 -0.91 -2.30 2.20
CA TYR A 84 -0.90 -1.70 3.52
C TYR A 84 -0.47 -0.23 3.43
N ILE A 85 -1.28 0.68 3.99
CA ILE A 85 -1.05 2.13 3.92
C ILE A 85 0.26 2.57 4.61
N GLY A 86 0.79 1.76 5.54
CA GLY A 86 2.08 2.04 6.18
C GLY A 86 3.25 1.99 5.20
N ASN A 87 3.07 1.35 4.05
CA ASN A 87 4.04 1.34 2.96
C ASN A 87 3.87 2.52 1.99
N ASN A 88 2.87 3.38 2.19
CA ASN A 88 2.66 4.57 1.38
C ASN A 88 3.67 5.67 1.79
N PRO A 89 4.55 6.12 0.87
CA PRO A 89 5.59 7.12 1.18
C PRO A 89 5.04 8.49 1.57
N ALA A 90 3.74 8.76 1.36
CA ALA A 90 3.08 10.02 1.72
C ALA A 90 2.53 10.06 3.16
N LYS A 91 2.77 9.04 3.99
CA LYS A 91 2.23 8.93 5.36
C LYS A 91 3.15 9.39 6.49
N GLY A 92 4.16 10.23 6.18
CA GLY A 92 5.11 10.78 7.16
C GLY A 92 4.53 11.67 8.27
N GLY A 93 3.24 11.99 8.27
CA GLY A 93 2.59 12.75 9.36
C GLY A 93 1.07 12.91 9.19
N TRP A 94 0.36 12.89 10.33
CA TRP A 94 -1.09 13.02 10.58
C TRP A 94 -2.00 11.80 10.28
N ASN A 95 -2.54 11.21 11.36
CA ASN A 95 -3.60 10.20 11.34
C ASN A 95 -4.96 10.87 11.55
N SER A 96 -5.86 10.80 10.55
CA SER A 96 -7.28 11.15 10.69
C SER A 96 -8.05 9.98 11.30
N CYS A 97 -8.48 10.13 12.55
CA CYS A 97 -9.26 9.14 13.29
C CYS A 97 -10.76 9.32 12.99
N TRP A 98 -11.47 8.25 12.62
CA TRP A 98 -12.93 8.22 12.57
C TRP A 98 -13.51 7.26 13.62
N VAL A 99 -14.62 7.66 14.23
CA VAL A 99 -15.37 6.90 15.24
C VAL A 99 -16.31 5.92 14.54
N CYS A 100 -16.15 4.61 14.80
CA CYS A 100 -17.17 3.61 14.48
C CYS A 100 -18.07 3.39 15.71
N GLU A 101 -19.34 3.81 15.62
CA GLU A 101 -20.36 3.55 16.64
C GLU A 101 -20.75 2.06 16.70
N GLN A 102 -21.34 1.67 17.84
CA GLN A 102 -21.79 0.30 18.17
C GLN A 102 -22.95 -0.16 17.27
N VAL A 103 -22.62 -0.48 16.03
CA VAL A 103 -23.43 -1.40 15.21
C VAL A 103 -22.98 -2.81 15.57
N GLY A 104 -23.92 -3.77 15.69
CA GLY A 104 -23.65 -5.18 15.98
C GLY A 104 -22.92 -5.89 14.84
N VAL A 105 -21.71 -5.43 14.54
CA VAL A 105 -20.83 -5.93 13.49
C VAL A 105 -20.11 -7.17 14.02
N THR A 106 -19.99 -8.21 13.21
CA THR A 106 -19.10 -9.35 13.44
C THR A 106 -17.98 -9.28 12.41
N ALA A 107 -16.74 -9.61 12.83
CA ALA A 107 -15.61 -9.69 11.92
C ALA A 107 -15.23 -11.15 11.75
N GLU A 108 -15.17 -11.60 10.50
CA GLU A 108 -14.67 -12.91 10.10
C GLU A 108 -13.40 -12.71 9.27
N PHE A 109 -12.35 -13.43 9.63
CA PHE A 109 -11.06 -13.35 8.96
C PHE A 109 -10.89 -14.53 8.00
N TYR A 110 -10.39 -14.24 6.80
CA TYR A 110 -10.13 -15.22 5.75
C TYR A 110 -8.68 -15.08 5.29
N GLY A 111 -7.90 -16.17 5.37
CA GLY A 111 -6.46 -16.17 5.08
C GLY A 111 -5.58 -15.68 6.24
N GLY A 112 -4.27 -15.92 6.13
CA GLY A 112 -3.29 -15.58 7.17
C GLY A 112 -3.44 -16.39 8.47
N GLU A 113 -2.87 -15.86 9.56
CA GLU A 113 -2.85 -16.52 10.88
C GLU A 113 -4.23 -16.60 11.56
N LEU A 114 -5.12 -15.64 11.27
CA LEU A 114 -6.47 -15.57 11.86
C LEU A 114 -7.56 -16.25 11.01
N ASN A 115 -7.17 -17.11 10.07
CA ASN A 115 -8.11 -17.73 9.12
C ASN A 115 -9.24 -18.51 9.82
N GLY A 116 -10.49 -18.17 9.50
CA GLY A 116 -11.68 -18.83 10.03
C GLY A 116 -12.09 -18.39 11.44
N VAL A 117 -11.41 -17.40 12.02
CA VAL A 117 -11.76 -16.87 13.34
C VAL A 117 -12.81 -15.74 13.20
N SER A 118 -13.89 -15.87 13.96
CA SER A 118 -14.94 -14.85 14.07
C SER A 118 -14.90 -14.15 15.43
N TYR A 119 -14.89 -12.82 15.46
CA TYR A 119 -15.01 -12.04 16.68
C TYR A 119 -16.33 -11.26 16.71
N SER A 120 -17.02 -11.30 17.84
CA SER A 120 -18.23 -10.52 18.14
C SER A 120 -18.02 -9.49 19.25
N ASP A 121 -16.84 -9.49 19.89
CA ASP A 121 -16.51 -8.58 20.98
C ASP A 121 -16.26 -7.14 20.47
N PRO A 122 -16.98 -6.12 20.99
CA PRO A 122 -16.88 -4.76 20.49
C PRO A 122 -15.49 -4.11 20.65
N ALA A 123 -14.71 -4.48 21.66
CA ALA A 123 -13.39 -3.91 21.89
C ALA A 123 -12.37 -4.46 20.87
N THR A 124 -12.46 -5.76 20.61
CA THR A 124 -11.64 -6.47 19.64
C THR A 124 -11.97 -6.03 18.21
N LEU A 125 -13.26 -5.86 17.91
CA LEU A 125 -13.72 -5.32 16.63
C LEU A 125 -13.21 -3.91 16.36
N LYS A 126 -13.29 -3.02 17.36
CA LYS A 126 -12.74 -1.66 17.23
C LYS A 126 -11.22 -1.65 17.06
N LYS A 127 -10.50 -2.61 17.65
CA LYS A 127 -9.06 -2.77 17.44
C LYS A 127 -8.76 -3.15 16.00
N TYR A 128 -9.41 -4.19 15.47
CA TYR A 128 -9.16 -4.65 14.11
C TYR A 128 -9.72 -3.72 13.04
N ALA A 129 -10.87 -3.08 13.27
CA ALA A 129 -11.45 -2.10 12.35
C ALA A 129 -10.54 -0.87 12.20
N ARG A 130 -9.92 -0.39 13.29
CA ARG A 130 -8.93 0.70 13.22
C ARG A 130 -7.67 0.30 12.46
N ARG A 131 -7.28 -0.98 12.51
CA ARG A 131 -6.16 -1.49 11.72
C ARG A 131 -6.55 -1.67 10.25
N ALA A 132 -7.75 -2.18 9.97
CA ALA A 132 -8.26 -2.36 8.61
C ALA A 132 -8.46 -1.04 7.85
N GLN A 133 -8.67 0.08 8.56
CA GLN A 133 -8.63 1.43 7.95
C GLN A 133 -7.29 1.76 7.29
N LEU A 134 -6.23 1.05 7.69
CA LEU A 134 -4.88 1.21 7.19
C LEU A 134 -4.56 0.19 6.07
N GLY A 135 -5.54 -0.55 5.56
CA GLY A 135 -5.34 -1.61 4.58
C GLY A 135 -5.23 -2.99 5.22
N GLU A 136 -4.46 -3.88 4.60
CA GLU A 136 -4.27 -5.24 5.09
C GLU A 136 -3.60 -5.29 6.48
N ASN A 137 -4.10 -6.17 7.36
CA ASN A 137 -3.65 -6.25 8.74
C ASN A 137 -2.41 -7.16 8.88
N PHE A 138 -1.35 -6.66 9.52
CA PHE A 138 -0.14 -7.42 9.84
C PHE A 138 0.19 -7.38 11.34
N GLU A 139 0.83 -8.45 11.84
CA GLU A 139 1.53 -8.42 13.12
C GLU A 139 2.93 -7.81 12.95
N LEU A 140 3.34 -7.00 13.91
CA LEU A 140 4.63 -6.34 13.94
C LEU A 140 5.31 -6.73 15.27
N ASP A 141 6.52 -7.28 15.20
CA ASP A 141 7.35 -7.64 16.35
C ASP A 141 7.88 -6.41 17.11
#